data_AF-A0A7X7ITX5-F1
#
_entry.id   AF-A0A7X7ITX5-F1
#
_cell.length_a   1.000
_cell.length_b   1.000
_cell.length_c   1.000
_cell.angle_alpha   90.00
_cell.angle_beta   90.00
_cell.angle_gamma   90.00
#
_symmetry.space_group_name_H-M   'P 1'
#
loop_
_entity.id
_entity.type
_entity.pdbx_description
1 polymer ?
#
loop_
_entity_poly.entity_id
_entity_poly.type
_entity_poly.pdbx_seq_one_letter_code
_entity_poly.pdbx_strand_id
1 'polypeptide(L)'
;MGLLDKFKKGLTKTTNLLKTDIRDLFRSEGRLVDEPFLDEVFEMLVKTDMGVQSADDTVEEIRSAFRGRVVEMSDVIDTIKAKLKSLMAQPAEPIAFAPAGPTVIMVAGVNGCGKTTSIAKLAR
;
A
#
# COMPACT_ATOMS: atom_id res chain seq x y z
N MET A 1 21.17 -0.61 13.31
CA MET A 1 20.05 -0.79 12.36
C MET A 1 18.76 -0.42 13.07
N GLY A 2 18.13 0.69 12.70
CA GLY A 2 16.96 1.23 13.39
C GLY A 2 15.66 0.48 13.08
N LEU A 3 14.58 0.82 13.77
CA LEU A 3 13.23 0.27 13.52
C LEU A 3 12.79 0.51 12.06
N LEU A 4 13.06 1.71 11.54
CA LEU A 4 12.74 2.10 10.17
C LEU A 4 13.51 1.29 9.13
N ASP A 5 14.76 0.90 9.41
CA ASP A 5 15.57 0.09 8.48
C ASP A 5 15.02 -1.33 8.38
N LYS A 6 14.56 -1.91 9.50
CA LYS A 6 13.91 -3.23 9.51
C LYS A 6 12.60 -3.20 8.73
N PHE A 7 11.81 -2.13 8.89
CA PHE A 7 10.56 -1.95 8.16
C PHE A 7 10.80 -1.80 6.65
N LYS A 8 11.73 -0.92 6.26
CA LYS A 8 12.13 -0.73 4.85
C LYS A 8 12.62 -2.04 4.22
N LYS A 9 13.44 -2.81 4.95
CA LYS A 9 13.94 -4.11 4.47
C LYS A 9 12.82 -5.14 4.26
N GLY A 10 11.81 -5.15 5.14
CA GLY A 10 10.63 -6.02 4.99
C GLY A 10 9.79 -5.69 3.76
N LEU A 11 9.76 -4.42 3.34
CA LEU A 11 8.99 -3.92 2.20
C LEU A 11 9.75 -3.89 0.88
N THR A 12 11.04 -4.25 0.85
CA THR A 12 11.89 -4.13 -0.35
C THR A 12 11.31 -4.89 -1.54
N LYS A 13 10.79 -6.11 -1.33
CA LYS A 13 10.24 -6.94 -2.41
C LYS A 13 9.04 -6.25 -3.08
N THR A 14 8.05 -5.83 -2.28
CA THR A 14 6.86 -5.11 -2.77
C THR A 14 7.22 -3.79 -3.44
N THR A 15 8.14 -3.03 -2.85
CA THR A 15 8.59 -1.74 -3.41
C THR A 15 9.26 -1.92 -4.77
N ASN A 16 10.06 -2.98 -4.94
CA ASN A 16 10.75 -3.25 -6.19
C ASN A 16 9.78 -3.70 -7.30
N LEU A 17 8.77 -4.51 -6.96
CA LEU A 17 7.71 -4.92 -7.91
C LEU A 17 6.96 -3.69 -8.43
N LEU A 18 6.40 -2.87 -7.53
CA LEU A 18 5.70 -1.64 -7.89
C LEU A 18 6.56 -0.70 -8.74
N LYS A 19 7.84 -0.53 -8.41
CA LYS A 19 8.74 0.33 -9.21
C LYS A 19 9.02 -0.23 -10.60
N THR A 20 9.06 -1.54 -10.77
CA THR A 20 9.37 -2.16 -12.06
C THR A 20 8.14 -2.10 -12.95
N ASP A 21 7.00 -2.53 -12.44
CA ASP A 21 5.73 -2.54 -13.18
C ASP A 21 5.32 -1.12 -13.60
N ILE A 22 5.46 -0.14 -12.69
CA ILE A 22 5.17 1.27 -13.02
C ILE A 22 6.18 1.81 -14.02
N ARG A 23 7.47 1.47 -13.90
CA ARG A 23 8.48 1.91 -14.89
C ARG A 23 8.17 1.37 -16.29
N ASP A 24 7.71 0.13 -16.39
CA ASP A 24 7.39 -0.48 -17.68
C ASP A 24 6.21 0.21 -18.40
N LEU A 25 5.31 0.86 -17.64
CA LEU A 25 4.24 1.71 -18.20
C LEU A 25 4.78 2.99 -18.85
N PHE A 26 5.96 3.46 -18.46
CA PHE A 26 6.60 4.69 -18.93
C PHE A 26 7.83 4.35 -19.78
N ARG A 27 7.63 4.22 -21.10
CA ARG A 27 8.68 3.83 -22.08
C ARG A 27 9.69 4.95 -22.36
N SER A 28 10.43 5.39 -21.34
CA SER A 28 11.44 6.48 -21.35
C SER A 28 10.95 7.91 -21.56
N GLU A 29 9.68 8.12 -21.92
CA GLU A 29 9.01 9.43 -22.00
C GLU A 29 7.69 9.40 -21.22
N GLY A 30 7.18 10.58 -20.84
CA GLY A 30 5.87 10.73 -20.22
C GLY A 30 4.75 10.12 -21.06
N ARG A 31 3.64 9.77 -20.41
CA ARG A 31 2.51 9.07 -21.04
C ARG A 31 1.23 9.90 -20.98
N LEU A 32 0.47 9.91 -22.08
CA LEU A 32 -0.85 10.52 -22.12
C LEU A 32 -1.80 9.75 -21.19
N VAL A 33 -2.55 10.48 -20.37
CA VAL A 33 -3.62 9.90 -19.55
C VAL A 33 -4.89 9.75 -20.39
N ASP A 34 -4.98 8.59 -21.04
CA ASP A 34 -6.11 8.08 -21.82
C ASP A 34 -6.68 6.77 -21.22
N GLU A 35 -7.77 6.25 -21.80
CA GLU A 35 -8.39 5.01 -21.28
C GLU A 35 -7.43 3.81 -21.27
N PRO A 36 -6.66 3.53 -22.35
CA PRO A 36 -5.69 2.43 -22.33
C PRO A 36 -4.65 2.55 -21.22
N PHE A 37 -4.14 3.77 -20.98
CA PHE A 37 -3.21 3.99 -19.88
C PHE A 37 -3.86 3.70 -18.52
N LEU A 38 -5.07 4.19 -18.30
CA LEU A 38 -5.80 4.00 -17.04
C LEU A 38 -6.14 2.52 -16.79
N ASP A 39 -6.49 1.77 -17.84
CA ASP A 39 -6.73 0.33 -17.77
C ASP A 39 -5.45 -0.44 -17.37
N GLU A 40 -4.31 -0.07 -17.96
CA GLU A 40 -3.03 -0.69 -17.60
C GLU A 40 -2.61 -0.38 -16.14
N VAL A 41 -2.86 0.85 -15.67
CA VAL A 41 -2.64 1.23 -14.27
C VAL A 41 -3.57 0.41 -13.36
N PHE A 42 -4.84 0.26 -13.70
CA PHE A 42 -5.79 -0.54 -12.93
C PHE A 42 -5.31 -1.99 -12.78
N GLU A 43 -4.96 -2.64 -13.89
CA GLU A 43 -4.47 -4.02 -13.87
C GLU A 43 -3.24 -4.19 -12.98
N MET A 44 -2.30 -3.24 -13.06
CA MET A 44 -1.09 -3.24 -12.26
C MET A 44 -1.41 -3.12 -10.76
N LEU A 45 -2.30 -2.21 -10.37
CA LEU A 45 -2.71 -2.07 -8.97
C LEU A 45 -3.38 -3.34 -8.43
N VAL A 46 -4.25 -3.98 -9.24
CA VAL A 46 -4.90 -5.25 -8.87
C VAL A 46 -3.88 -6.39 -8.70
N LYS A 47 -2.88 -6.50 -9.60
CA LYS A 47 -1.81 -7.51 -9.52
C LYS A 47 -0.96 -7.39 -8.25
N THR A 48 -0.99 -6.23 -7.57
CA THR A 48 -0.23 -5.96 -6.34
C THR A 48 -1.03 -6.13 -5.05
N ASP A 49 -2.15 -6.86 -5.10
CA ASP A 49 -3.03 -7.15 -3.97
C ASP A 49 -3.73 -5.92 -3.35
N MET A 50 -3.91 -4.82 -4.09
CA MET A 50 -4.64 -3.65 -3.59
C MET A 50 -6.17 -3.86 -3.53
N GLY A 51 -6.67 -4.87 -4.25
CA GLY A 51 -8.11 -5.12 -4.41
C GLY A 51 -8.77 -4.18 -5.42
N VAL A 52 -9.92 -4.62 -5.96
CA VAL A 52 -10.63 -3.93 -7.06
C VAL A 52 -11.07 -2.53 -6.65
N GLN A 53 -11.76 -2.39 -5.51
CA GLN A 53 -12.29 -1.10 -5.06
C GLN A 53 -11.19 -0.04 -4.90
N SER A 54 -10.10 -0.38 -4.21
CA SER A 54 -9.00 0.55 -3.98
C SER A 54 -8.30 0.94 -5.29
N ALA A 55 -8.18 -0.01 -6.23
CA ALA A 55 -7.58 0.23 -7.54
C ALA A 55 -8.45 1.18 -8.38
N ASP A 56 -9.75 0.92 -8.47
CA ASP A 56 -10.72 1.79 -9.16
C ASP A 56 -10.69 3.21 -8.60
N ASP A 57 -10.78 3.35 -7.27
CA ASP A 57 -10.76 4.65 -6.61
C ASP A 57 -9.45 5.42 -6.83
N THR A 58 -8.34 4.71 -7.08
CA THR A 58 -7.03 5.30 -7.36
C THR A 58 -6.92 5.73 -8.82
N VAL A 59 -7.41 4.91 -9.74
CA VAL A 59 -7.43 5.20 -11.18
C VAL A 59 -8.34 6.40 -11.47
N GLU A 60 -9.47 6.50 -10.78
CA GLU A 60 -10.37 7.66 -10.93
C GLU A 60 -9.74 8.96 -10.41
N GLU A 61 -8.92 8.88 -9.35
CA GLU A 61 -8.14 10.03 -8.88
C GLU A 61 -7.13 10.49 -9.94
N ILE A 62 -6.41 9.55 -10.56
CA ILE A 62 -5.45 9.84 -11.64
C ILE A 62 -6.18 10.42 -12.86
N ARG A 63 -7.32 9.84 -13.23
CA ARG A 63 -8.18 10.33 -14.32
C ARG A 63 -8.59 11.76 -14.05
N SER A 64 -9.18 12.04 -12.89
CA SER A 64 -9.66 13.38 -12.53
C SER A 64 -8.53 14.42 -12.54
N ALA A 65 -7.35 14.07 -12.02
CA ALA A 65 -6.22 14.97 -11.92
C ALA A 65 -5.51 15.25 -13.26
N PHE A 66 -5.50 14.28 -14.17
CA PHE A 66 -4.59 14.30 -15.32
C PHE A 66 -5.20 13.97 -16.68
N ARG A 67 -6.49 13.69 -16.80
CA ARG A 67 -7.12 13.32 -18.08
C ARG A 67 -6.73 14.28 -19.20
N GLY A 68 -6.25 13.72 -20.32
CA GLY A 68 -5.82 14.48 -21.49
C GLY A 68 -4.47 15.19 -21.34
N ARG A 69 -3.74 14.98 -20.24
CA ARG A 69 -2.39 15.50 -20.02
C ARG A 69 -1.37 14.37 -20.17
N VAL A 70 -0.16 14.75 -20.57
CA VAL A 70 1.01 13.86 -20.48
C VAL A 70 1.55 13.97 -19.06
N VAL A 71 1.72 12.84 -18.39
CA VAL A 71 2.27 12.75 -17.03
C VAL A 71 3.57 11.97 -17.03
N GLU A 72 4.38 12.20 -16.01
CA GLU A 72 5.57 11.39 -15.74
C GLU A 72 5.25 10.31 -14.71
N MET A 73 6.14 9.32 -14.64
CA MET A 73 6.04 8.22 -13.68
C MET A 73 5.88 8.71 -12.23
N SER A 74 6.56 9.81 -11.87
CA SER A 74 6.48 10.39 -10.53
C SER A 74 5.09 10.90 -10.19
N ASP A 75 4.36 11.49 -11.14
CA ASP A 75 3.03 12.07 -10.91
C ASP A 75 2.04 10.98 -10.51
N VAL A 76 2.09 9.84 -11.21
CA VAL A 76 1.25 8.67 -10.93
C VAL A 76 1.61 8.06 -9.58
N ILE A 77 2.90 7.84 -9.31
CA ILE A 77 3.36 7.28 -8.03
C ILE A 77 2.93 8.17 -6.86
N ASP A 78 3.06 9.48 -6.98
CA ASP A 78 2.72 10.39 -5.90
C ASP A 78 1.20 10.48 -5.68
N THR A 79 0.41 10.35 -6.75
CA THR A 79 -1.05 10.21 -6.66
C THR A 79 -1.46 8.92 -5.95
N ILE A 80 -0.87 7.78 -6.31
CA ILE A 80 -1.09 6.49 -5.62
C ILE A 80 -0.72 6.59 -4.14
N LYS A 81 0.44 7.19 -3.81
CA LYS A 81 0.86 7.40 -2.42
C LYS A 81 -0.12 8.28 -1.65
N ALA A 82 -0.61 9.36 -2.27
CA ALA A 82 -1.57 10.26 -1.63
C ALA A 82 -2.89 9.52 -1.35
N LYS A 83 -3.38 8.74 -2.33
CA LYS A 83 -4.57 7.91 -2.16
C LYS A 83 -4.41 6.87 -1.07
N LEU A 84 -3.31 6.13 -1.07
CA LEU A 84 -2.98 5.15 -0.03
C LEU A 84 -2.93 5.79 1.37
N LYS A 85 -2.31 6.96 1.52
CA LYS A 85 -2.27 7.69 2.80
C LYS A 85 -3.68 8.08 3.26
N SER A 86 -4.55 8.49 2.32
CA SER A 86 -5.94 8.80 2.61
C SER A 86 -6.72 7.56 3.06
N LEU A 87 -6.60 6.45 2.33
CA LEU A 87 -7.26 5.18 2.68
C LEU A 87 -6.78 4.60 4.03
N MET A 88 -5.51 4.82 4.37
CA MET A 88 -4.91 4.37 5.63
C MET A 88 -5.06 5.40 6.77
N ALA A 89 -5.70 6.54 6.53
CA ALA A 89 -5.86 7.57 7.54
C ALA A 89 -6.84 7.08 8.62
N GLN A 90 -6.31 6.73 9.78
CA GLN A 90 -7.08 6.31 10.94
C GLN A 90 -6.50 6.94 12.21
N PRO A 91 -7.33 7.20 13.23
CA PRO A 91 -6.82 7.65 14.52
C PRO A 91 -5.85 6.61 15.09
N ALA A 92 -4.91 7.08 15.92
CA ALA A 92 -4.04 6.18 16.65
C ALA A 92 -4.87 5.43 17.69
N GLU A 93 -5.00 4.11 17.51
CA GLU A 93 -5.64 3.21 18.47
C GLU A 93 -4.60 2.26 19.07
N PRO A 94 -3.84 2.71 20.09
CA PRO A 94 -2.90 1.84 20.77
C PRO A 94 -3.64 0.76 21.58
N ILE A 95 -2.93 -0.29 21.97
CA ILE A 95 -3.48 -1.33 22.85
C ILE A 95 -3.93 -0.67 24.16
N ALA A 96 -5.20 -0.86 24.51
CA ALA A 96 -5.75 -0.42 25.79
C ALA A 96 -5.35 -1.40 26.90
N PHE A 97 -4.41 -0.98 27.74
CA PHE A 97 -3.96 -1.77 28.89
C PHE A 97 -4.86 -1.52 30.11
N ALA A 98 -5.10 -2.57 30.90
CA ALA A 98 -5.88 -2.46 32.13
C ALA A 98 -5.16 -1.55 33.15
N PRO A 99 -5.86 -0.60 33.80
CA PRO A 99 -5.25 0.31 34.76
C PRO A 99 -4.78 -0.38 36.05
N ALA A 100 -5.39 -1.52 36.40
CA ALA A 100 -5.00 -2.37 37.51
C ALA A 100 -5.32 -3.84 37.19
N GLY A 101 -4.55 -4.76 37.77
CA GLY A 101 -4.68 -6.20 37.48
C GLY A 101 -4.11 -6.60 36.11
N PRO A 102 -4.33 -7.85 35.66
CA PRO A 102 -3.78 -8.34 34.40
C PRO A 102 -4.54 -7.74 33.19
N THR A 103 -3.80 -7.37 32.14
CA THR A 103 -4.38 -7.14 30.82
C THR A 103 -4.57 -8.49 30.12
N VAL A 104 -5.80 -8.83 29.74
CA VAL A 104 -6.10 -10.08 29.01
C VAL A 104 -6.24 -9.77 27.53
N ILE A 105 -5.36 -10.33 26.70
CA ILE A 105 -5.37 -10.17 25.23
C ILE A 105 -5.72 -11.50 24.60
N MET A 106 -6.89 -11.58 23.93
CA MET A 106 -7.29 -12.75 23.16
C MET A 106 -6.72 -12.66 21.74
N VAL A 107 -5.89 -13.61 21.35
CA VAL A 107 -5.33 -13.69 19.99
C VAL A 107 -6.03 -14.80 19.21
N ALA A 108 -6.74 -14.43 18.14
CA ALA A 108 -7.50 -15.35 17.28
C ALA A 108 -6.99 -15.33 15.83
N GLY A 109 -7.26 -16.40 15.07
CA GLY A 109 -6.86 -16.54 13.67
C GLY A 109 -6.71 -18.00 13.22
N VAL A 110 -6.59 -18.23 11.91
CA VAL A 110 -6.46 -19.57 11.33
C VAL A 110 -5.10 -20.24 11.62
N ASN A 111 -4.98 -21.55 11.42
CA ASN A 111 -3.70 -22.24 11.58
C ASN A 111 -2.66 -21.74 10.55
N GLY A 112 -1.41 -21.58 10.97
CA GLY A 112 -0.33 -21.12 10.08
C GLY A 112 -0.16 -19.60 9.93
N CYS A 113 -1.08 -18.74 10.41
CA CYS A 113 -0.96 -17.29 10.27
C CYS A 113 0.03 -16.60 11.25
N GLY A 114 0.77 -17.39 12.04
CA GLY A 114 1.80 -16.86 12.95
C GLY A 114 1.33 -16.44 14.35
N LYS A 115 0.14 -16.84 14.81
CA LYS A 115 -0.41 -16.50 16.14
C LYS A 115 0.59 -16.67 17.29
N THR A 116 1.17 -17.86 17.44
CA THR A 116 2.12 -18.17 18.53
C THR A 116 3.40 -17.33 18.45
N THR A 117 3.90 -17.09 17.23
CA THR A 117 5.07 -16.24 16.99
C THR A 117 4.77 -14.78 17.35
N SER A 118 3.58 -14.28 17.03
CA SER A 118 3.14 -12.93 17.39
C SER A 118 2.95 -12.77 18.90
N ILE A 119 2.41 -13.77 19.60
CA ILE A 119 2.32 -13.78 21.08
C ILE A 119 3.72 -13.66 21.70
N ALA A 120 4.68 -14.46 21.23
CA ALA A 120 6.06 -14.41 21.73
C ALA A 120 6.75 -13.06 21.48
N LYS A 121 6.44 -12.39 20.36
CA LYS A 121 6.94 -11.03 20.05
C LYS A 121 6.29 -9.95 20.91
N LEU A 122 5.00 -10.10 21.25
CA LEU A 122 4.27 -9.15 22.09
C LEU A 122 4.70 -9.23 23.57
N ALA A 123 5.12 -10.42 24.03
CA ALA A 123 5.58 -10.65 25.39
C ALA A 123 7.01 -10.19 25.69
N ARG A 124 7.76 -9.74 24.66
CA ARG A 124 9.16 -9.29 24.75
C ARG A 124 9.27 -7.80 24.43
#